data_AF-A0A087W0M4-F1
#
_entry.id   AF-A0A087W0M4-F1
#
_cell.length_a   1.000
_cell.length_b   1.000
_cell.length_c   1.000
_cell.angle_alpha   90.00
_cell.angle_beta   90.00
_cell.angle_gamma   90.00
#
_symmetry.space_group_name_H-M   'P 1'
#
loop_
_entity.id
_entity.type
_entity.pdbx_description
1 polymer ?
#
loop_
_entity_poly.entity_id
_entity_poly.type
_entity_poly.pdbx_seq_one_letter_code
_entity_poly.pdbx_strand_id
1 'polypeptide(L)'
;MDSLSAVYRFVSWPVTRVVEKTIEVPLKSSGGRYAKLAGVLGATAIAALAYSAHGFRNAEKSEERRHTFKSGADIHILHSLALLGVRSSRFPQLTASLLLTGTILFSGTCYYTALSNDNRFVRIAPIGGVTLILAWLSFAL
;
A
#
# COMPACT_ATOMS: atom_id res chain seq x y z
N MET A 1 -47.62 12.46 22.28
CA MET A 1 -46.71 12.55 21.10
C MET A 1 -46.15 11.17 20.71
N ASP A 2 -46.71 10.09 21.28
CA ASP A 2 -46.09 8.75 21.31
C ASP A 2 -46.54 7.84 20.17
N SER A 3 -47.71 8.14 19.57
CA SER A 3 -48.25 7.37 18.44
C SER A 3 -47.43 7.55 17.16
N LEU A 4 -46.90 8.75 16.91
CA LEU A 4 -46.12 9.03 15.70
C LEU A 4 -44.73 8.40 15.76
N SER A 5 -44.12 8.33 16.95
CA SER A 5 -42.86 7.62 17.16
C SER A 5 -43.00 6.11 16.99
N ALA A 6 -44.14 5.53 17.36
CA ALA A 6 -44.40 4.09 17.19
C ALA A 6 -44.56 3.72 15.70
N VAL A 7 -45.32 4.53 14.95
CA VAL A 7 -45.50 4.34 13.51
C VAL A 7 -44.17 4.55 12.76
N TYR A 8 -43.41 5.59 13.11
CA TYR A 8 -42.10 5.82 12.51
C TYR A 8 -41.15 4.65 12.74
N ARG A 9 -41.06 4.15 13.99
CA ARG A 9 -40.26 2.97 14.33
C ARG A 9 -40.72 1.73 13.58
N PHE A 10 -42.03 1.49 13.44
CA PHE A 10 -42.56 0.32 12.76
C PHE A 10 -42.29 0.35 11.24
N VAL A 11 -42.41 1.52 10.61
CA VAL A 11 -42.13 1.71 9.18
C VAL A 11 -40.63 1.64 8.88
N SER A 12 -39.78 2.16 9.76
CA SER A 12 -38.33 2.10 9.59
C SER A 12 -37.72 0.75 10.01
N TRP A 13 -38.40 -0.03 10.85
CA TRP A 13 -37.90 -1.29 11.41
C TRP A 13 -37.40 -2.31 10.36
N PRO A 14 -38.09 -2.55 9.22
CA PRO A 14 -37.61 -3.48 8.20
C PRO A 14 -36.34 -2.96 7.53
N VAL A 15 -36.26 -1.65 7.28
CA VAL A 15 -35.12 -1.00 6.65
C VAL A 15 -33.89 -1.07 7.55
N THR A 16 -34.05 -0.81 8.85
CA THR A 16 -32.95 -0.91 9.83
C THR A 16 -32.42 -2.34 9.95
N ARG A 17 -33.30 -3.36 9.90
CA ARG A 17 -32.91 -4.78 9.93
C ARG A 17 -32.14 -5.22 8.69
N VAL A 18 -32.50 -4.70 7.52
CA VAL A 18 -31.80 -5.00 6.26
C VAL A 18 -30.41 -4.37 6.26
N VAL A 19 -30.28 -3.12 6.70
CA VAL A 19 -29.00 -2.41 6.80
C VAL A 19 -28.06 -3.08 7.81
N GLU A 20 -28.57 -3.52 8.96
CA GLU A 20 -27.74 -4.17 9.98
C GLU A 20 -27.26 -5.56 9.53
N LYS A 21 -28.08 -6.29 8.76
CA LYS A 21 -27.72 -7.63 8.24
C LYS A 21 -26.72 -7.59 7.08
N THR A 22 -26.60 -6.48 6.35
CA THR A 22 -25.57 -6.30 5.31
C THR A 22 -24.26 -5.71 5.83
N ILE A 23 -24.24 -5.11 7.04
CA ILE A 23 -23.05 -4.48 7.64
C ILE A 23 -22.31 -5.43 8.59
N GLU A 24 -22.79 -6.66 8.82
CA GLU A 24 -21.91 -7.72 9.34
C GLU A 24 -21.02 -8.26 8.22
N VAL A 25 -20.15 -7.41 7.67
CA VAL A 25 -18.96 -7.88 6.98
C VAL A 25 -18.13 -8.54 8.07
N PRO A 26 -17.92 -9.86 8.06
CA PRO A 26 -17.10 -10.50 9.07
C PRO A 26 -15.66 -10.08 8.78
N LEU A 27 -15.25 -8.89 9.24
CA LEU A 27 -13.87 -8.43 9.24
C LEU A 27 -13.06 -9.16 10.31
N LYS A 28 -13.38 -10.43 10.57
CA LYS A 28 -12.43 -11.35 11.19
C LYS A 28 -11.48 -11.84 10.10
N SER A 29 -10.71 -10.91 9.54
CA SER A 29 -9.47 -11.24 8.86
C SER A 29 -8.53 -11.75 9.94
N SER A 30 -8.48 -13.07 10.14
CA SER A 30 -7.31 -13.69 10.76
C SER A 30 -6.15 -13.25 9.90
N GLY A 31 -5.39 -12.24 10.35
CA GLY A 31 -4.49 -11.46 9.51
C GLY A 31 -3.48 -12.37 8.83
N GLY A 32 -3.80 -12.82 7.62
CA GLY A 32 -2.98 -13.78 6.92
C GLY A 32 -1.61 -13.16 6.69
N ARG A 33 -0.55 -13.97 6.67
CA ARG A 33 0.85 -13.52 6.56
C ARG A 33 1.07 -12.34 5.59
N TYR A 34 0.40 -12.34 4.44
CA TYR A 34 0.47 -11.26 3.44
C TYR A 34 -0.14 -9.94 3.91
N ALA A 35 -1.24 -9.96 4.67
CA ALA A 35 -1.83 -8.75 5.24
C ALA A 35 -0.92 -8.13 6.31
N LYS A 36 -0.23 -8.96 7.11
CA LYS A 36 0.79 -8.47 8.06
C LYS A 36 1.96 -7.80 7.31
N LEU A 37 2.48 -8.46 6.28
CA LEU A 37 3.55 -7.91 5.45
C LEU A 37 3.12 -6.60 4.76
N ALA A 38 1.92 -6.57 4.17
CA ALA A 38 1.36 -5.38 3.55
C ALA A 38 1.18 -4.23 4.54
N GLY A 39 0.73 -4.52 5.77
CA GLY A 39 0.62 -3.52 6.83
C GLY A 39 1.97 -2.92 7.21
N VAL A 40 3.02 -3.74 7.36
CA VAL A 40 4.37 -3.26 7.64
C VAL A 40 4.92 -2.43 6.49
N LEU A 41 4.83 -2.93 5.24
CA LEU A 41 5.26 -2.21 4.05
C LEU A 41 4.53 -0.88 3.93
N GLY A 42 3.21 -0.88 4.08
CA GLY A 42 2.38 0.31 4.01
C GLY A 42 2.76 1.34 5.08
N ALA A 43 2.94 0.92 6.33
CA ALA A 43 3.39 1.81 7.40
C ALA A 43 4.75 2.45 7.08
N THR A 44 5.71 1.66 6.59
CA THR A 44 7.03 2.20 6.20
C THR A 44 6.95 3.12 4.98
N ALA A 45 6.07 2.84 4.03
CA ALA A 45 5.86 3.68 2.86
C ALA A 45 5.24 5.03 3.23
N ILE A 46 4.26 5.06 4.14
CA ILE A 46 3.67 6.30 4.66
C ILE A 46 4.72 7.12 5.43
N ALA A 47 5.55 6.48 6.26
CA ALA A 47 6.63 7.17 6.95
C ALA A 47 7.62 7.81 5.95
N ALA A 48 7.97 7.09 4.88
CA ALA A 48 8.79 7.63 3.80
C ALA A 48 8.07 8.79 3.06
N LEU A 49 6.78 8.67 2.75
CA LEU A 49 6.03 9.76 2.11
C LEU A 49 6.01 11.02 2.97
N ALA A 50 5.80 10.90 4.27
CA ALA A 50 5.86 12.01 5.21
C ALA A 50 7.26 12.65 5.25
N TYR A 51 8.31 11.82 5.27
CA TYR A 51 9.69 12.31 5.19
C TYR A 51 9.99 13.03 3.88
N SER A 52 9.44 12.57 2.75
CA SER A 52 9.61 13.22 1.45
C SER A 52 8.98 14.63 1.41
N ALA A 53 7.92 14.86 2.18
CA ALA A 53 7.24 16.15 2.25
C ALA A 53 7.91 17.14 3.20
N HIS A 54 8.46 16.66 4.32
CA HIS A 54 8.90 17.52 5.44
C HIS A 54 10.40 17.45 5.75
N GLY A 55 11.09 16.38 5.33
CA GLY A 55 12.49 16.09 5.72
C GLY A 55 13.55 16.75 4.86
N PHE A 56 13.21 17.21 3.65
CA PHE A 56 14.15 17.87 2.74
C PHE A 56 14.10 19.40 2.93
N ARG A 57 15.26 20.04 3.15
CA ARG A 57 15.40 21.51 3.31
C ARG A 57 15.45 22.19 1.94
N ASN A 58 14.75 23.32 1.76
CA ASN A 58 14.63 24.10 0.52
C ASN A 58 15.96 24.57 -0.11
N ALA A 59 16.68 23.66 -0.76
CA ALA A 59 17.81 23.95 -1.65
C ALA A 59 17.56 23.29 -3.01
N GLU A 60 18.08 23.83 -4.10
CA GLU A 60 17.84 23.28 -5.45
C GLU A 60 18.28 21.80 -5.58
N LYS A 61 19.46 21.44 -5.06
CA LYS A 61 19.93 20.04 -4.95
C LYS A 61 19.06 19.16 -4.04
N SER A 62 18.25 19.74 -3.17
CA SER A 62 17.31 18.99 -2.35
C SER A 62 16.07 18.59 -3.14
N GLU A 63 15.71 19.34 -4.19
CA GLU A 63 14.47 19.13 -4.92
C GLU A 63 14.53 17.86 -5.78
N GLU A 64 15.62 17.65 -6.49
CA GLU A 64 15.86 16.41 -7.24
C GLU A 64 15.87 15.19 -6.31
N ARG A 65 16.59 15.26 -5.18
CA ARG A 65 16.63 14.18 -4.18
C ARG A 65 15.25 13.92 -3.58
N ARG A 66 14.51 14.98 -3.27
CA ARG A 66 13.13 14.89 -2.77
C ARG A 66 12.24 14.19 -3.80
N HIS A 67 12.39 14.53 -5.07
CA HIS A 67 11.64 13.90 -6.15
C HIS A 67 11.98 12.40 -6.25
N THR A 68 13.27 12.02 -6.28
CA THR A 68 13.69 10.61 -6.28
C THR A 68 13.18 9.85 -5.06
N PHE A 69 13.30 10.44 -3.86
CA PHE A 69 12.81 9.84 -2.62
C PHE A 69 11.29 9.63 -2.67
N LYS A 70 10.55 10.64 -3.14
CA LYS A 70 9.09 10.58 -3.28
C LYS A 70 8.67 9.51 -4.29
N SER A 71 9.31 9.43 -5.46
CA SER A 71 9.03 8.38 -6.45
C SER A 71 9.21 6.98 -5.86
N GLY A 72 10.28 6.76 -5.08
CA GLY A 72 10.46 5.51 -4.34
C GLY A 72 9.32 5.23 -3.35
N ALA A 73 8.88 6.24 -2.60
CA ALA A 73 7.80 6.11 -1.63
C ALA A 73 6.42 5.89 -2.26
N ASP A 74 6.13 6.52 -3.40
CA ASP A 74 4.90 6.30 -4.17
C ASP A 74 4.82 4.86 -4.70
N ILE A 75 5.93 4.32 -5.22
CA ILE A 75 6.01 2.92 -5.65
C ILE A 75 5.89 1.98 -4.44
N HIS A 76 6.51 2.30 -3.31
CA HIS A 76 6.42 1.50 -2.09
C HIS A 76 4.98 1.37 -1.59
N ILE A 77 4.22 2.47 -1.50
CA ILE A 77 2.83 2.43 -1.03
C ILE A 77 1.94 1.65 -1.99
N LEU A 78 2.10 1.85 -3.30
CA LEU A 78 1.30 1.16 -4.32
C LEU A 78 1.44 -0.36 -4.22
N HIS A 79 2.67 -0.86 -4.08
CA HIS A 79 2.92 -2.29 -4.01
C HIS A 79 2.60 -2.89 -2.64
N SER A 80 2.61 -2.09 -1.57
CA SER A 80 2.08 -2.52 -0.27
C SER A 80 0.57 -2.80 -0.35
N LEU A 81 -0.19 -1.98 -1.08
CA LEU A 81 -1.62 -2.18 -1.32
C LEU A 81 -1.86 -3.38 -2.24
N ALA A 82 -1.05 -3.54 -3.30
CA ALA A 82 -1.11 -4.71 -4.18
C ALA A 82 -0.93 -6.03 -3.40
N LEU A 83 -0.06 -6.03 -2.37
CA LEU A 83 0.20 -7.21 -1.54
C LEU A 83 -1.02 -7.65 -0.71
N LEU A 84 -1.96 -6.74 -0.40
CA LEU A 84 -3.25 -7.10 0.24
C LEU A 84 -4.10 -8.01 -0.67
N GLY A 85 -4.06 -7.76 -1.99
CA GLY A 85 -4.80 -8.50 -3.00
C GLY A 85 -4.14 -9.81 -3.44
N VAL A 86 -2.93 -10.11 -2.99
CA VAL A 86 -2.10 -11.21 -3.53
C VAL A 86 -2.75 -12.59 -3.42
N ARG A 87 -3.68 -12.77 -2.47
CA ARG A 87 -4.38 -14.03 -2.24
C ARG A 87 -5.35 -14.39 -3.36
N SER A 88 -5.70 -13.43 -4.22
CA SER A 88 -6.54 -13.63 -5.40
C SER A 88 -5.76 -14.03 -6.65
N SER A 89 -4.41 -13.96 -6.64
CA SER A 89 -3.58 -14.43 -7.76
C SER A 89 -3.48 -15.95 -7.77
N ARG A 90 -3.23 -16.53 -8.95
CA ARG A 90 -2.95 -17.96 -9.12
C ARG A 90 -1.71 -18.45 -8.39
N PHE A 91 -0.70 -17.58 -8.23
CA PHE A 91 0.59 -17.93 -7.62
C PHE A 91 0.95 -17.00 -6.44
N PRO A 92 0.18 -17.02 -5.34
CA PRO A 92 0.24 -15.99 -4.30
C PRO A 92 1.61 -15.88 -3.60
N GLN A 93 2.36 -16.99 -3.49
CA GLN A 93 3.71 -16.98 -2.91
C GLN A 93 4.72 -16.30 -3.83
N LEU A 94 4.72 -16.66 -5.12
CA LEU A 94 5.60 -16.08 -6.12
C LEU A 94 5.31 -14.59 -6.28
N THR A 95 4.06 -14.22 -6.49
CA THR A 95 3.63 -12.83 -6.64
C THR A 95 4.01 -11.98 -5.42
N ALA A 96 3.78 -12.48 -4.20
CA ALA A 96 4.17 -11.78 -2.97
C ALA A 96 5.70 -11.60 -2.88
N SER A 97 6.48 -12.63 -3.21
CA SER A 97 7.94 -12.56 -3.17
C SER A 97 8.50 -11.55 -4.19
N LEU A 98 7.93 -11.49 -5.40
CA LEU A 98 8.33 -10.55 -6.45
C LEU A 98 7.93 -9.12 -6.08
N LEU A 99 6.71 -8.90 -5.59
CA LEU A 99 6.26 -7.61 -5.08
C LEU A 99 7.19 -7.08 -3.98
N LEU A 100 7.48 -7.92 -2.98
CA LEU A 100 8.32 -7.53 -1.85
C LEU A 100 9.75 -7.23 -2.29
N THR A 101 10.37 -8.14 -3.05
CA THR A 101 11.76 -8.00 -3.51
C THR A 101 11.91 -6.80 -4.45
N GLY A 102 11.02 -6.66 -5.43
CA GLY A 102 11.03 -5.53 -6.36
C GLY A 102 10.82 -4.19 -5.65
N THR A 103 9.92 -4.13 -4.66
CA THR A 103 9.67 -2.93 -3.85
C THR A 103 10.90 -2.52 -3.06
N ILE A 104 11.57 -3.47 -2.39
CA ILE A 104 12.78 -3.22 -1.61
C ILE A 104 13.92 -2.75 -2.51
N LEU A 105 14.14 -3.42 -3.64
CA LEU A 105 15.22 -3.07 -4.58
C LEU A 105 15.00 -1.69 -5.19
N PHE A 106 13.79 -1.41 -5.69
CA PHE A 106 13.48 -0.12 -6.33
C PHE A 106 13.46 1.01 -5.29
N SER A 107 12.57 0.91 -4.30
CA SER A 107 12.34 1.98 -3.32
C SER A 107 13.54 2.18 -2.40
N GLY A 108 14.21 1.09 -1.99
CA GLY A 108 15.41 1.15 -1.18
C GLY A 108 16.57 1.84 -1.91
N THR A 109 16.75 1.58 -3.21
CA THR A 109 17.75 2.28 -4.03
C THR A 109 17.43 3.77 -4.13
N CYS A 110 16.16 4.13 -4.36
CA CYS A 110 15.72 5.53 -4.39
C CYS A 110 15.97 6.24 -3.05
N TYR A 111 15.64 5.61 -1.92
CA TYR A 111 15.89 6.17 -0.59
C TYR A 111 17.37 6.35 -0.30
N TYR A 112 18.19 5.33 -0.59
CA TYR A 112 19.63 5.40 -0.40
C TYR A 112 20.24 6.53 -1.23
N THR A 113 19.89 6.60 -2.51
CA THR A 113 20.47 7.60 -3.43
C THR A 113 20.08 9.02 -2.99
N ALA A 114 18.83 9.22 -2.59
CA ALA A 114 18.35 10.52 -2.14
C ALA A 114 18.91 10.97 -0.78
N LEU A 115 19.19 10.03 0.14
CA LEU A 115 19.76 10.35 1.45
C LEU A 115 21.29 10.51 1.41
N SER A 116 21.99 9.59 0.75
CA SER A 116 23.46 9.56 0.70
C SER A 116 24.04 10.46 -0.40
N ASN A 117 23.23 10.89 -1.37
CA ASN A 117 23.68 11.59 -2.58
C ASN A 117 24.77 10.80 -3.35
N ASP A 118 24.76 9.47 -3.21
CA ASP A 118 25.68 8.55 -3.86
C ASP A 118 24.91 7.71 -4.89
N ASN A 119 25.27 7.88 -6.16
CA ASN A 119 24.62 7.25 -7.30
C ASN A 119 25.17 5.84 -7.61
N ARG A 120 26.07 5.29 -6.79
CA ARG A 120 26.70 3.99 -7.03
C ARG A 120 25.68 2.85 -7.21
N PHE A 121 24.55 2.92 -6.49
CA PHE A 121 23.53 1.87 -6.50
C PHE A 121 22.36 2.15 -7.46
N VAL A 122 22.36 3.27 -8.20
CA VAL A 122 21.27 3.63 -9.14
C VAL A 122 20.95 2.52 -10.14
N ARG A 123 21.95 1.71 -10.54
CA ARG A 123 21.75 0.58 -11.47
C ARG A 123 20.89 -0.57 -10.90
N ILE A 124 20.67 -0.60 -9.58
CA ILE A 124 19.80 -1.60 -8.93
C ILE A 124 18.31 -1.23 -9.12
N ALA A 125 17.97 0.05 -9.22
CA ALA A 125 16.59 0.49 -9.39
C ALA A 125 15.91 -0.11 -10.64
N PRO A 126 16.52 -0.13 -11.83
CA PRO A 126 15.96 -0.81 -13.00
C PRO A 126 15.66 -2.30 -12.78
N ILE A 127 16.53 -3.01 -12.05
CA ILE A 127 16.34 -4.44 -11.72
C ILE A 127 15.11 -4.59 -10.82
N GLY A 128 14.96 -3.70 -9.83
CA GLY A 128 13.76 -3.64 -9.00
C GLY A 128 12.50 -3.38 -9.84
N GLY A 129 12.54 -2.44 -10.78
CA GLY A 129 11.44 -2.14 -11.70
C GLY A 129 11.04 -3.34 -12.57
N VAL A 130 12.00 -4.05 -13.16
CA VAL A 130 11.74 -5.28 -13.92
C VAL A 130 11.11 -6.35 -13.03
N THR A 131 11.60 -6.51 -11.81
CA THR A 131 11.04 -7.45 -10.83
C THR A 131 9.58 -7.13 -10.51
N LEU A 132 9.23 -5.84 -10.37
CA LEU A 132 7.86 -5.39 -10.15
C LEU A 132 6.96 -5.66 -11.37
N ILE A 133 7.47 -5.47 -12.59
CA ILE A 133 6.73 -5.82 -13.82
C ILE A 133 6.40 -7.33 -13.81
N LEU A 134 7.39 -8.18 -13.53
CA LEU A 134 7.16 -9.63 -13.42
C LEU A 134 6.18 -9.98 -12.29
N ALA A 135 6.19 -9.23 -11.19
CA ALA A 135 5.23 -9.39 -10.10
C ALA A 135 3.79 -9.16 -10.58
N TRP A 136 3.54 -8.07 -11.30
CA TRP A 136 2.21 -7.76 -11.85
C TRP A 136 1.77 -8.76 -12.93
N LEU A 137 2.69 -9.22 -13.78
CA LEU A 137 2.40 -10.30 -14.73
C LEU A 137 2.01 -11.59 -14.02
N SER A 138 2.75 -11.97 -12.97
CA SER A 138 2.39 -13.13 -12.14
C SER A 138 1.06 -12.93 -11.40
N PHE A 139 0.68 -11.69 -11.06
CA PHE A 139 -0.60 -11.39 -10.44
C PHE A 139 -1.76 -11.61 -11.42
N ALA A 140 -1.56 -11.26 -12.70
CA ALA A 140 -2.58 -11.36 -13.74
C ALA A 140 -2.85 -12.79 -14.24
N LEU A 141 -1.91 -13.71 -14.02
CA LEU A 141 -2.01 -15.14 -14.38
C LEU A 141 -2.80 -15.95 -13.34
#